data_AF-A0A7X6P6X9-F1
#
_entry.id   AF-A0A7X6P6X9-F1
#
_cell.length_a   1.000
_cell.length_b   1.000
_cell.length_c   1.000
_cell.angle_alpha   90.00
_cell.angle_beta   90.00
_cell.angle_gamma   90.00
#
_symmetry.space_group_name_H-M   'P 1'
#
loop_
_entity.id
_entity.type
_entity.pdbx_description
1 polymer ?
#
loop_
_entity_poly.entity_id
_entity_poly.type
_entity_poly.pdbx_seq_one_letter_code
_entity_poly.pdbx_strand_id
1 'polypeptide(L)'
;MELNLDRLNGLRFADFQEKQPSKTPTDELLGAEEYKASAEQEHALKRQIEGLGALQRKADQNKAEIDRNLEVYRTYQENIKRSGQLQTDILKGVQAGDDIYSLFLKAVQAISCMTSNKTFYSQVEADLISIYGIGLQQPAPLKLELMDTQKRLDRLREAEQREPNIDSIKRAITAHQNRISELEKQIAKAQEKPA
;
A
#
# COMPACT_ATOMS: atom_id res chain seq x y z
N MET A 1 -28.07 -5.81 -39.37
CA MET A 1 -28.96 -6.71 -40.14
C MET A 1 -30.07 -7.13 -39.21
N GLU A 2 -31.18 -6.41 -39.26
CA GLU A 2 -32.42 -6.79 -38.57
C GLU A 2 -33.23 -7.67 -39.53
N LEU A 3 -33.71 -8.82 -39.06
CA LEU A 3 -34.61 -9.67 -39.84
C LEU A 3 -35.95 -9.80 -39.13
N ASN A 4 -36.96 -9.42 -39.90
CA ASN A 4 -38.38 -9.29 -39.60
C ASN A 4 -39.06 -10.66 -39.40
N LEU A 5 -40.03 -10.71 -38.50
CA LEU A 5 -40.66 -11.92 -37.96
C LEU A 5 -42.11 -12.15 -38.44
N ASP A 6 -42.47 -11.67 -39.64
CA ASP A 6 -43.81 -11.85 -40.19
C ASP A 6 -43.77 -12.46 -41.57
N ARG A 7 -43.91 -13.80 -41.65
CA ARG A 7 -44.59 -14.49 -42.76
C ARG A 7 -44.70 -15.99 -42.51
N LEU A 8 -45.95 -16.39 -42.27
CA LEU A 8 -46.67 -17.55 -42.87
C LEU A 8 -47.25 -18.53 -41.85
N ASN A 9 -48.37 -18.08 -41.28
CA ASN A 9 -49.51 -18.94 -40.96
C ASN A 9 -49.90 -19.78 -42.18
N GLY A 10 -49.81 -21.11 -42.03
CA GLY A 10 -50.45 -22.10 -42.88
C GLY A 10 -51.34 -22.99 -42.05
N LEU A 11 -52.46 -22.44 -41.58
CA LEU A 11 -53.54 -23.17 -40.91
C LEU A 11 -54.19 -24.16 -41.89
N ARG A 12 -54.20 -25.45 -41.54
CA ARG A 12 -55.28 -26.36 -41.92
C ARG A 12 -55.62 -27.29 -40.76
N PHE A 13 -56.79 -27.04 -40.19
CA PHE A 13 -57.53 -27.92 -39.31
C PHE A 13 -57.99 -29.15 -40.10
N ALA A 14 -57.77 -30.34 -39.54
CA ALA A 14 -58.45 -31.56 -39.92
C ALA A 14 -58.80 -32.32 -38.62
N ASP A 15 -60.04 -32.14 -38.22
CA ASP A 15 -60.96 -33.05 -37.53
C ASP A 15 -60.47 -33.90 -36.35
N PHE A 16 -61.02 -33.51 -35.20
CA PHE A 16 -61.25 -34.32 -34.00
C PHE A 16 -61.84 -35.69 -34.34
N GLN A 17 -61.24 -36.76 -33.80
CA GLN A 17 -61.99 -37.91 -33.31
C GLN A 17 -61.59 -38.20 -31.86
N GLU A 18 -62.50 -37.92 -30.93
CA GLU A 18 -62.47 -38.52 -29.60
C GLU A 18 -62.87 -40.00 -29.71
N LYS A 19 -61.99 -40.90 -29.27
CA LYS A 19 -62.39 -42.23 -28.81
C LYS A 19 -61.73 -42.53 -27.46
N GLN A 20 -62.60 -42.92 -26.54
CA GLN A 20 -62.40 -43.15 -25.11
C GLN A 20 -61.45 -44.30 -24.73
N PRO A 21 -61.07 -44.43 -23.43
CA PRO A 21 -59.80 -45.01 -23.00
C PRO A 21 -59.88 -46.53 -22.73
N SER A 22 -58.80 -47.24 -23.01
CA SER A 22 -58.58 -48.62 -22.54
C SER A 22 -57.41 -48.67 -21.53
N LYS A 23 -57.76 -48.97 -20.27
CA LYS A 23 -56.91 -49.44 -19.16
C LYS A 23 -56.23 -50.76 -19.60
N THR A 24 -55.02 -51.21 -19.28
CA THR A 24 -54.02 -51.10 -18.18
C THR A 24 -52.79 -51.98 -18.65
N PRO A 25 -51.76 -52.34 -17.87
CA PRO A 25 -50.80 -51.62 -17.02
C PRO A 25 -49.33 -51.97 -17.37
N THR A 26 -48.43 -50.99 -17.55
CA THR A 26 -46.99 -51.23 -17.31
C THR A 26 -46.33 -49.89 -17.04
N ASP A 27 -46.44 -49.48 -15.79
CA ASP A 27 -45.61 -48.43 -15.20
C ASP A 27 -44.70 -49.16 -14.22
N GLU A 28 -43.49 -49.52 -14.67
CA GLU A 28 -42.33 -49.90 -13.84
C GLU A 28 -41.18 -50.36 -14.75
N LEU A 29 -40.59 -49.45 -15.55
CA LEU A 29 -39.18 -49.63 -15.99
C LEU A 29 -38.50 -48.39 -16.61
N LEU A 30 -38.98 -47.16 -16.38
CA LEU A 30 -38.35 -45.94 -16.92
C LEU A 30 -37.88 -44.95 -15.84
N GLY A 31 -38.26 -45.13 -14.57
CA GLY A 31 -37.96 -44.18 -13.49
C GLY A 31 -36.63 -44.38 -12.75
N ALA A 32 -35.85 -45.45 -12.98
CA ALA A 32 -34.61 -45.66 -12.23
C ALA A 32 -33.35 -45.08 -12.90
N GLU A 33 -33.39 -44.92 -14.23
CA GLU A 33 -32.26 -44.42 -15.02
C GLU A 33 -32.30 -42.89 -15.17
N GLU A 34 -33.49 -42.30 -15.32
CA GLU A 34 -33.65 -40.84 -15.45
C GLU A 34 -33.27 -40.07 -14.16
N TYR A 35 -33.58 -40.61 -12.97
CA TYR A 35 -33.23 -39.97 -11.70
C TYR A 35 -31.74 -40.09 -11.36
N LYS A 36 -31.08 -41.20 -11.77
CA LYS A 36 -29.63 -41.35 -11.62
C LYS A 36 -28.86 -40.41 -12.54
N ALA A 37 -29.31 -40.28 -13.79
CA ALA A 37 -28.71 -39.36 -14.76
C ALA A 37 -28.81 -37.88 -14.30
N SER A 38 -29.96 -37.49 -13.71
CA SER A 38 -30.16 -36.13 -13.17
C SER A 38 -29.29 -35.85 -11.93
N ALA A 39 -29.19 -36.80 -11.00
CA ALA A 39 -28.34 -36.66 -9.81
C ALA A 39 -26.85 -36.62 -10.16
N GLU A 40 -26.40 -37.42 -11.13
CA GLU A 40 -25.01 -37.38 -11.63
C GLU A 40 -24.68 -36.04 -12.32
N GLN A 41 -25.63 -35.45 -13.04
CA GLN A 41 -25.50 -34.12 -13.63
C GLN A 41 -25.39 -33.03 -12.56
N GLU A 42 -26.20 -33.06 -11.50
CA GLU A 42 -26.09 -32.11 -10.38
C GLU A 42 -24.76 -32.23 -9.63
N HIS A 43 -24.31 -33.45 -9.35
CA HIS A 43 -23.00 -33.68 -8.74
C HIS A 43 -21.83 -33.29 -9.67
N ALA A 44 -21.97 -33.42 -10.99
CA ALA A 44 -21.01 -32.92 -11.96
C ALA A 44 -20.96 -31.39 -11.99
N LEU A 45 -22.12 -30.71 -12.03
CA LEU A 45 -22.22 -29.25 -11.95
C LEU A 45 -21.62 -28.71 -10.66
N LYS A 46 -21.91 -29.35 -9.51
CA LYS A 46 -21.38 -28.94 -8.21
C LYS A 46 -19.86 -29.03 -8.16
N ARG A 47 -19.27 -30.13 -8.68
CA ARG A 47 -17.82 -30.28 -8.83
C ARG A 47 -17.20 -29.24 -9.78
N GLN A 48 -17.90 -28.89 -10.85
CA GLN A 48 -17.45 -27.88 -11.80
C GLN A 48 -17.46 -26.47 -11.18
N ILE A 49 -18.50 -26.12 -10.42
CA ILE A 49 -18.60 -24.85 -9.67
C ILE A 49 -17.52 -24.77 -8.58
N GLU A 50 -17.29 -25.85 -7.84
CA GLU A 50 -16.22 -25.94 -6.85
C GLU A 50 -14.82 -25.78 -7.50
N GLY A 51 -14.62 -26.38 -8.67
CA GLY A 51 -13.41 -26.21 -9.49
C GLY A 51 -13.20 -24.79 -9.98
N LEU A 52 -14.25 -24.11 -10.44
CA LEU A 52 -14.21 -22.68 -10.81
C LEU A 52 -13.88 -21.79 -9.61
N GLY A 53 -14.48 -22.06 -8.45
CA GLY A 53 -14.18 -21.34 -7.21
C GLY A 53 -12.75 -21.58 -6.70
N ALA A 54 -12.16 -22.74 -6.97
CA ALA A 54 -10.75 -23.01 -6.69
C ALA A 54 -9.82 -22.26 -7.66
N LEU A 55 -10.18 -22.18 -8.95
CA LEU A 55 -9.44 -21.41 -9.95
C LEU A 55 -9.47 -19.90 -9.66
N GLN A 56 -10.62 -19.37 -9.26
CA GLN A 56 -10.74 -17.96 -8.87
C GLN A 56 -9.87 -17.63 -7.65
N ARG A 57 -9.92 -18.46 -6.60
CA ARG A 57 -9.06 -18.30 -5.42
C ARG A 57 -7.57 -18.32 -5.78
N LYS A 58 -7.17 -19.21 -6.71
CA LYS A 58 -5.79 -19.27 -7.20
C LYS A 58 -5.42 -18.01 -8.01
N ALA A 59 -6.34 -17.49 -8.82
CA ALA A 59 -6.13 -16.24 -9.56
C ALA A 59 -5.99 -15.04 -8.61
N ASP A 60 -6.82 -14.97 -7.57
CA ASP A 60 -6.77 -13.91 -6.55
C ASP A 60 -5.47 -13.98 -5.74
N GLN A 61 -5.01 -15.19 -5.37
CA GLN A 61 -3.72 -15.41 -4.71
C GLN A 61 -2.56 -14.97 -5.59
N ASN A 62 -2.55 -15.38 -6.87
CA ASN A 62 -1.53 -14.98 -7.83
C ASN A 62 -1.50 -13.46 -8.01
N LYS A 63 -2.68 -12.82 -8.10
CA LYS A 63 -2.78 -11.37 -8.20
C LYS A 63 -2.21 -10.69 -6.95
N ALA A 64 -2.59 -11.13 -5.76
CA ALA A 64 -2.07 -10.60 -4.51
C ALA A 64 -0.55 -10.80 -4.34
N GLU A 65 0.01 -11.86 -4.93
CA GLU A 65 1.45 -12.10 -4.97
C GLU A 65 2.16 -11.18 -5.96
N ILE A 66 1.59 -10.99 -7.17
CA ILE A 66 2.09 -10.02 -8.16
C ILE A 66 2.08 -8.62 -7.56
N ASP A 67 0.98 -8.21 -6.91
CA ASP A 67 0.86 -6.88 -6.31
C ASP A 67 1.92 -6.67 -5.20
N ARG A 68 2.14 -7.67 -4.35
CA ARG A 68 3.20 -7.64 -3.32
C ARG A 68 4.59 -7.54 -3.94
N ASN A 69 4.87 -8.32 -4.98
CA ASN A 69 6.16 -8.28 -5.66
C ASN A 69 6.39 -6.93 -6.33
N LEU A 70 5.37 -6.37 -6.98
CA LEU A 70 5.44 -5.03 -7.59
C LEU A 70 5.78 -3.96 -6.55
N GLU A 71 5.19 -4.03 -5.36
CA GLU A 71 5.47 -3.08 -4.27
C GLU A 71 6.92 -3.18 -3.77
N VAL A 72 7.45 -4.39 -3.63
CA VAL A 72 8.86 -4.62 -3.28
C VAL A 72 9.78 -4.04 -4.34
N TYR A 73 9.49 -4.28 -5.63
CA TYR A 73 10.27 -3.71 -6.73
C TYR A 73 10.20 -2.19 -6.77
N ARG A 74 9.02 -1.59 -6.54
CA ARG A 74 8.87 -0.13 -6.45
C ARG A 74 9.73 0.45 -5.34
N THR A 75 9.62 -0.09 -4.13
CA THR A 75 10.42 0.35 -2.98
C THR A 75 11.92 0.25 -3.28
N TYR A 76 12.35 -0.84 -3.91
CA TYR A 76 13.74 -1.03 -4.30
C TYR A 76 14.22 0.02 -5.32
N GLN A 77 13.41 0.31 -6.34
CA GLN A 77 13.72 1.34 -7.34
C GLN A 77 13.76 2.74 -6.73
N GLU A 78 12.85 3.04 -5.81
CA GLU A 78 12.85 4.29 -5.05
C GLU A 78 14.11 4.42 -4.20
N ASN A 79 14.52 3.35 -3.52
CA ASN A 79 15.74 3.33 -2.73
C ASN A 79 17.00 3.56 -3.59
N ILE A 80 17.07 2.97 -4.79
CA ILE A 80 18.18 3.22 -5.72
C ILE A 80 18.23 4.69 -6.13
N LYS A 81 17.09 5.25 -6.56
CA LYS A 81 17.01 6.66 -6.97
C LYS A 81 17.39 7.59 -5.82
N ARG A 82 16.85 7.34 -4.63
CA ARG A 82 17.13 8.12 -3.42
C ARG A 82 18.59 8.03 -3.02
N SER A 83 19.18 6.84 -3.06
CA SER A 83 20.62 6.65 -2.80
C SER A 83 21.48 7.44 -3.80
N GLY A 84 21.16 7.40 -5.09
CA GLY A 84 21.87 8.19 -6.11
C GLY A 84 21.76 9.70 -5.89
N GLN A 85 20.58 10.19 -5.49
CA GLN A 85 20.40 11.59 -5.12
C GLN A 85 21.24 11.96 -3.90
N LEU A 86 21.26 11.12 -2.85
CA LEU A 86 22.06 11.35 -1.65
C LEU A 86 23.56 11.39 -1.96
N GLN A 87 24.05 10.52 -2.85
CA GLN A 87 25.45 10.58 -3.31
C GLN A 87 25.75 11.91 -4.01
N THR A 88 24.84 12.40 -4.85
CA THR A 88 24.98 13.71 -5.51
C THR A 88 24.98 14.85 -4.49
N ASP A 89 24.10 14.79 -3.47
CA ASP A 89 24.00 15.81 -2.42
C ASP A 89 25.20 15.81 -1.49
N ILE A 90 25.84 14.65 -1.28
CA ILE A 90 27.12 14.54 -0.57
C ILE A 90 28.23 15.20 -1.38
N LEU A 91 28.36 14.90 -2.68
CA LEU A 91 29.39 15.50 -3.53
C LEU A 91 29.27 17.03 -3.57
N LYS A 92 28.05 17.53 -3.77
CA LYS A 92 27.78 18.97 -3.76
C LYS A 92 28.03 19.60 -2.40
N GLY A 93 27.62 18.92 -1.32
CA GLY A 93 27.84 19.40 0.04
C GLY A 93 29.33 19.49 0.40
N VAL A 94 30.12 18.49 0.01
CA VAL A 94 31.59 18.52 0.17
C VAL A 94 32.19 19.70 -0.57
N GLN A 95 31.75 19.97 -1.81
CA GLN A 95 32.22 21.12 -2.58
C GLN A 95 31.79 22.46 -1.96
N ALA A 96 30.61 22.52 -1.34
CA ALA A 96 30.08 23.71 -0.67
C ALA A 96 30.68 23.94 0.73
N GLY A 97 31.40 22.97 1.29
CA GLY A 97 31.89 23.03 2.66
C GLY A 97 30.80 22.80 3.72
N ASP A 98 29.79 21.98 3.40
CA ASP A 98 28.78 21.53 4.37
C ASP A 98 29.44 20.89 5.60
N ASP A 99 28.79 21.00 6.76
CA ASP A 99 29.29 20.42 7.99
C ASP A 99 29.38 18.88 7.92
N ILE A 100 30.37 18.32 8.63
CA ILE A 100 30.62 16.87 8.57
C ILE A 100 29.45 16.04 9.09
N TYR A 101 28.65 16.55 10.03
CA TYR A 101 27.53 15.82 10.60
C TYR A 101 26.38 15.68 9.60
N SER A 102 26.08 16.74 8.84
CA SER A 102 25.07 16.67 7.78
C SER A 102 25.50 15.75 6.64
N LEU A 103 26.77 15.81 6.23
CA LEU A 103 27.32 14.90 5.22
C LEU A 103 27.29 13.44 5.69
N PHE A 104 27.65 13.20 6.95
CA PHE A 104 27.59 11.87 7.55
C PHE A 104 26.17 11.32 7.60
N LEU A 105 25.18 12.12 8.01
CA LEU A 105 23.77 11.69 8.01
C LEU A 105 23.26 11.38 6.59
N LYS A 106 23.64 12.16 5.58
CA LYS A 106 23.31 11.85 4.17
C LYS A 106 23.91 10.49 3.75
N ALA A 107 25.16 10.21 4.14
CA ALA A 107 25.83 8.94 3.83
C ALA A 107 25.14 7.76 4.52
N VAL A 108 24.81 7.90 5.80
CA VAL A 108 24.08 6.89 6.59
C VAL A 108 22.68 6.65 5.99
N GLN A 109 22.01 7.70 5.53
CA GLN A 109 20.72 7.56 4.85
C GLN A 109 20.86 6.81 3.52
N ALA A 110 21.93 7.04 2.76
CA ALA A 110 22.20 6.31 1.51
C ALA A 110 22.43 4.82 1.80
N ILE A 111 23.23 4.49 2.82
CA ILE A 111 23.45 3.10 3.27
C ILE A 111 22.12 2.45 3.68
N SER A 112 21.26 3.17 4.39
CA SER A 112 19.94 2.68 4.81
C SER A 112 19.04 2.37 3.62
N CYS A 113 19.09 3.19 2.56
CA CYS A 113 18.38 2.93 1.31
C CYS A 113 18.93 1.68 0.61
N MET A 114 20.26 1.56 0.50
CA MET A 114 20.93 0.44 -0.19
C MET A 114 20.73 -0.90 0.53
N THR A 115 20.64 -0.88 1.85
CA THR A 115 20.49 -2.09 2.70
C THR A 115 19.04 -2.38 3.09
N SER A 116 18.09 -1.51 2.69
CA SER A 116 16.70 -1.53 3.15
C SER A 116 16.53 -1.52 4.69
N ASN A 117 17.55 -1.07 5.44
CA ASN A 117 17.51 -0.98 6.90
C ASN A 117 17.18 0.45 7.34
N LYS A 118 15.89 0.74 7.52
CA LYS A 118 15.41 2.07 7.93
C LYS A 118 15.81 2.43 9.36
N THR A 119 15.90 1.44 10.25
CA THR A 119 16.22 1.64 11.67
C THR A 119 17.65 2.15 11.88
N PHE A 120 18.57 1.76 11.00
CA PHE A 120 19.96 2.21 11.05
C PHE A 120 20.06 3.75 11.02
N TYR A 121 19.41 4.41 10.05
CA TYR A 121 19.40 5.87 9.97
C TYR A 121 18.82 6.52 11.23
N SER A 122 17.65 6.08 11.69
CA SER A 122 16.99 6.70 12.85
C SER A 122 17.80 6.56 14.14
N GLN A 123 18.49 5.43 14.33
CA GLN A 123 19.34 5.22 15.49
C GLN A 123 20.55 6.15 15.46
N VAL A 124 21.23 6.23 14.32
CA VAL A 124 22.40 7.12 14.16
C VAL A 124 22.02 8.58 14.30
N GLU A 125 20.88 9.00 13.76
CA GLU A 125 20.38 10.37 13.91
C GLU A 125 20.12 10.71 15.40
N ALA A 126 19.45 9.82 16.13
CA ALA A 126 19.20 9.99 17.56
C ALA A 126 20.49 10.03 18.38
N ASP A 127 21.45 9.15 18.10
CA ASP A 127 22.72 9.11 18.82
C ASP A 127 23.60 10.32 18.51
N LEU A 128 23.57 10.82 17.26
CA LEU A 128 24.29 12.03 16.86
C LEU A 128 23.78 13.26 17.62
N ILE A 129 22.46 13.37 17.79
CA ILE A 129 21.86 14.43 18.60
C ILE A 129 22.19 14.24 20.09
N SER A 130 21.94 13.06 20.64
CA SER A 130 22.05 12.80 22.09
C SER A 130 23.50 12.85 22.58
N ILE A 131 24.41 12.18 21.87
CA ILE A 131 25.80 12.07 22.28
C ILE A 131 26.57 13.31 21.85
N TYR A 132 26.56 13.66 20.56
CA TYR A 132 27.39 14.77 20.06
C TYR A 132 26.75 16.12 20.34
N GLY A 133 25.45 16.26 20.08
CA GLY A 133 24.71 17.50 20.33
C GLY A 133 24.61 17.82 21.82
N ILE A 134 23.97 16.95 22.60
CA ILE A 134 23.69 17.21 24.02
C ILE A 134 24.89 16.87 24.90
N GLY A 135 25.43 15.66 24.78
CA GLY A 135 26.52 15.16 25.63
C GLY A 135 27.84 15.91 25.44
N LEU A 136 28.29 16.05 24.20
CA LEU A 136 29.52 16.75 23.83
C LEU A 136 29.32 18.24 23.54
N GLN A 137 28.08 18.73 23.61
CA GLN A 137 27.75 20.14 23.41
C GLN A 137 28.23 20.68 22.05
N GLN A 138 28.13 19.85 21.00
CA GLN A 138 28.44 20.27 19.64
C GLN A 138 27.22 20.98 19.04
N PRO A 139 27.35 22.23 18.58
CA PRO A 139 26.19 22.99 18.10
C PRO A 139 25.66 22.48 16.75
N ALA A 140 26.49 21.87 15.91
CA ALA A 140 26.10 21.44 14.57
C ALA A 140 24.99 20.36 14.57
N PRO A 141 25.11 19.23 15.32
CA PRO A 141 24.01 18.28 15.51
C PRO A 141 22.68 18.90 15.94
N LEU A 142 22.71 19.82 16.90
CA LEU A 142 21.51 20.47 17.43
C LEU A 142 20.87 21.41 16.40
N LYS A 143 21.68 22.12 15.60
CA LYS A 143 21.19 22.95 14.49
C LYS A 143 20.52 22.11 13.41
N LEU A 144 21.01 20.90 13.13
CA LEU A 144 20.37 19.98 12.18
C LEU A 144 18.99 19.57 12.67
N GLU A 145 18.85 19.19 13.94
CA GLU A 145 17.55 18.87 14.53
C GLU A 145 16.60 20.09 14.53
N LEU A 146 17.12 21.28 14.83
CA LEU A 146 16.36 22.53 14.79
C LEU A 146 15.79 22.79 13.40
N MET A 147 16.62 22.67 12.35
CA MET A 147 16.18 22.86 10.97
C MET A 147 15.12 21.84 10.55
N ASP A 148 15.26 20.57 10.94
CA ASP A 148 14.27 19.55 10.59
C ASP A 148 12.96 19.73 11.37
N THR A 149 13.04 20.08 12.65
CA THR A 149 11.86 20.39 13.49
C THR A 149 11.11 21.61 12.94
N GLN A 150 11.81 22.63 12.47
CA GLN A 150 11.20 23.79 11.83
C GLN A 150 10.45 23.41 10.54
N LYS A 151 11.07 22.60 9.66
CA LYS A 151 10.41 22.09 8.44
C LYS A 151 9.15 21.29 8.76
N ARG A 152 9.17 20.47 9.81
CA ARG A 152 8.00 19.70 10.27
C ARG A 152 6.92 20.63 10.81
N LEU A 153 7.29 21.65 11.60
CA LEU A 153 6.37 22.66 12.11
C LEU A 153 5.68 23.44 10.97
N ASP A 154 6.42 23.81 9.93
CA ASP A 154 5.87 24.53 8.79
C ASP A 154 4.82 23.69 8.06
N ARG A 155 5.09 22.39 7.84
CA ARG A 155 4.10 21.45 7.28
C ARG A 155 2.86 21.29 8.15
N LEU A 156 3.01 21.28 9.48
CA LEU A 156 1.86 21.23 10.39
C LEU A 156 1.02 22.50 10.33
N ARG A 157 1.65 23.67 10.20
CA ARG A 157 0.94 24.94 10.01
C ARG A 157 0.16 24.97 8.69
N GLU A 158 0.77 24.48 7.61
CA GLU A 158 0.07 24.29 6.33
C GLU A 158 -1.11 23.32 6.46
N ALA A 159 -0.97 22.27 7.26
CA ALA A 159 -2.05 21.32 7.53
C ALA A 159 -3.18 21.97 8.36
N GLU A 160 -2.85 22.75 9.39
CA GLU A 160 -3.83 23.49 10.19
C GLU A 160 -4.61 24.51 9.36
N GLN A 161 -3.97 25.16 8.39
CA GLN A 161 -4.63 26.07 7.46
C GLN A 161 -5.63 25.35 6.53
N ARG A 162 -5.27 24.15 6.05
CA ARG A 162 -6.14 23.33 5.20
C ARG A 162 -7.30 22.73 5.98
N GLU A 163 -7.03 22.26 7.18
CA GLU A 163 -7.99 21.59 8.05
C GLU A 163 -7.96 22.21 9.45
N PRO A 164 -8.69 23.32 9.65
CA PRO A 164 -8.70 24.01 10.94
C PRO A 164 -9.44 23.19 12.00
N ASN A 165 -9.09 23.42 13.26
CA ASN A 165 -9.73 22.83 14.45
C ASN A 165 -9.51 21.33 14.68
N ILE A 166 -8.42 20.77 14.15
CA ILE A 166 -7.97 19.44 14.53
C ILE A 166 -7.05 19.54 15.76
N ASP A 167 -7.52 19.07 16.92
CA ASP A 167 -6.79 19.15 18.19
C ASP A 167 -5.46 18.39 18.20
N SER A 168 -5.33 17.32 17.40
CA SER A 168 -4.04 16.62 17.25
C SER A 168 -2.99 17.49 16.55
N ILE A 169 -3.39 18.27 15.54
CA ILE A 169 -2.49 19.19 14.82
C ILE A 169 -2.05 20.32 15.75
N LYS A 170 -2.99 20.94 16.48
CA LYS A 170 -2.67 22.00 17.46
C LYS A 170 -1.66 21.51 18.51
N ARG A 171 -1.89 20.32 19.08
CA ARG A 171 -0.95 19.71 20.04
C ARG A 171 0.42 19.44 19.44
N ALA A 172 0.49 18.95 18.21
CA ALA A 172 1.76 18.70 17.51
C ALA A 172 2.52 20.00 17.23
N ILE A 173 1.82 21.08 16.84
CA ILE A 173 2.40 22.41 16.67
C ILE A 173 3.02 22.90 17.98
N THR A 174 2.27 22.84 19.10
CA THR A 174 2.79 23.24 20.41
C THR A 174 4.01 22.41 20.83
N ALA A 175 3.98 21.09 20.60
CA ALA A 175 5.11 20.22 20.90
C ALA A 175 6.37 20.58 20.10
N HIS A 176 6.24 20.86 18.80
CA HIS A 176 7.38 21.28 17.98
C HIS A 176 7.89 22.67 18.33
N GLN A 177 7.00 23.61 18.67
CA GLN A 177 7.41 24.94 19.18
C GLN A 177 8.23 24.81 20.47
N ASN A 178 7.77 24.00 21.42
CA ASN A 178 8.51 23.75 22.66
C ASN A 178 9.88 23.12 22.39
N ARG A 179 9.95 22.16 21.47
CA ARG A 179 11.22 21.52 21.08
C ARG A 179 12.18 22.50 20.43
N ILE A 180 11.70 23.39 19.55
CA ILE A 180 12.50 24.45 18.94
C ILE A 180 13.10 25.36 20.02
N SER A 181 12.29 25.84 20.96
CA SER A 181 12.78 26.70 22.05
C SER A 181 13.78 25.99 22.97
N GLU A 182 13.65 24.67 23.16
CA GLU A 182 14.62 23.88 23.89
C GLU A 182 15.96 23.79 23.12
N LEU A 183 15.89 23.47 21.83
CA LEU A 183 17.06 23.37 20.96
C LEU A 183 17.82 24.69 20.86
N GLU A 184 17.12 25.82 20.72
CA GLU A 184 17.74 27.15 20.72
C GLU A 184 18.54 27.42 22.00
N LYS A 185 17.99 27.07 23.17
CA LYS A 185 18.69 27.19 24.46
C LYS A 185 19.92 26.28 24.53
N GLN A 186 19.81 25.04 24.07
CA GLN A 186 20.93 24.09 24.06
C GLN A 186 22.04 24.55 23.11
N ILE A 187 21.68 25.09 21.94
CA ILE A 187 22.63 25.65 20.96
C ILE A 187 23.35 26.86 21.54
N ALA A 188 22.62 27.80 22.17
CA ALA A 188 23.25 28.96 22.81
C ALA A 188 24.28 28.52 23.85
N LYS A 189 23.91 27.57 24.74
CA LYS A 189 24.82 26.99 25.73
C LYS A 189 26.04 26.30 25.11
N ALA A 190 25.84 25.57 24.01
CA ALA A 190 26.92 24.90 23.29
C ALA A 190 27.90 25.90 22.64
N GLN A 191 27.42 27.07 22.20
CA GLN A 191 28.24 28.10 21.57
C GLN A 191 29.03 28.95 22.58
N GLU A 192 28.57 29.05 23.82
CA GLU A 192 29.27 29.77 24.91
C GLU A 192 30.51 29.03 25.43
N LYS A 193 30.65 27.74 25.12
CA LYS A 193 31.78 26.94 25.57
C LYS A 193 32.92 27.03 24.55
N PRO A 194 34.08 27.62 24.92
CA PRO A 194 35.23 27.64 24.02
C PRO A 194 35.67 26.20 23.72
N ALA A 195 36.04 25.98 22.46
CA ALA A 195 36.56 24.71 21.95
C ALA A 195 37.88 24.30 22.63
#